data_AF-A0A527GDU9-F1
#
_entry.id   AF-A0A527GDU9-F1
#
_cell.length_a   1.000
_cell.length_b   1.000
_cell.length_c   1.000
_cell.angle_alpha   90.00
_cell.angle_beta   90.00
_cell.angle_gamma   90.00
#
_symmetry.space_group_name_H-M   'P 1'
#
loop_
_entity.id
_entity.type
_entity.pdbx_description
1 polymer ?
#
loop_
_entity_poly.entity_id
_entity_poly.type
_entity_poly.pdbx_seq_one_letter_code
_entity_poly.pdbx_strand_id
1 'polypeptide(L)' 'EGFAGANIDLIAAEAGVSRQTIYNHHGDKERLFVAVVRDLTERCNAGIFATIATFPDQPGDLEADLIGFAVRLNQN' A
#
# COMPACT_ATOMS: atom_id res chain seq x y z
N GLU A 1 7.61 16.67 13.73
CA GLU A 1 7.63 17.39 12.44
C GLU A 1 7.13 16.43 11.36
N GLY A 2 5.99 16.73 10.73
CA GLY A 2 5.35 15.87 9.71
C GLY A 2 5.69 16.30 8.29
N PHE A 3 4.71 16.24 7.38
CA PHE A 3 4.87 16.66 5.97
C PHE A 3 5.55 18.04 5.81
N ALA A 4 5.24 19.01 6.67
CA ALA A 4 5.86 20.34 6.66
C ALA A 4 7.39 20.31 6.86
N GLY A 5 7.89 19.44 7.73
CA GLY A 5 9.34 19.31 8.03
C GLY A 5 10.11 18.39 7.09
N ALA A 6 9.43 17.64 6.22
CA ALA A 6 10.10 16.74 5.29
C ALA A 6 11.00 17.50 4.29
N ASN A 7 12.24 17.06 4.12
CA ASN A 7 13.18 17.68 3.19
C ASN A 7 13.47 16.74 2.01
N ILE A 8 13.21 17.21 0.79
CA ILE A 8 13.50 16.45 -0.44
C ILE A 8 15.00 16.12 -0.56
N ASP A 9 15.89 16.97 -0.07
CA ASP A 9 17.33 16.72 -0.14
C ASP A 9 17.73 15.54 0.76
N LEU A 10 17.11 15.42 1.94
CA LEU A 10 17.33 14.26 2.82
C LEU A 10 16.79 12.97 2.18
N ILE A 11 15.61 13.06 1.55
CA ILE A 11 15.00 11.92 0.84
C ILE A 11 15.90 11.48 -0.33
N ALA A 12 16.41 12.43 -1.12
CA ALA A 12 17.29 12.16 -2.25
C ALA A 12 18.63 11.54 -1.78
N ALA A 13 19.21 12.05 -0.70
CA ALA A 13 20.42 11.51 -0.09
C ALA A 13 20.23 10.07 0.38
N GLU A 14 19.13 9.78 1.09
CA GLU A 14 18.79 8.44 1.57
C GLU A 14 18.54 7.46 0.41
N ALA A 15 17.86 7.93 -0.64
CA ALA A 15 17.58 7.13 -1.83
C ALA A 15 18.78 6.98 -2.78
N GLY A 16 19.91 7.67 -2.53
CA GLY A 16 21.10 7.64 -3.38
C GLY A 16 20.88 8.24 -4.77
N VAL A 17 19.92 9.17 -4.91
CA VAL A 17 19.57 9.82 -6.18
C VAL A 17 19.72 11.33 -6.10
N SER A 18 19.72 11.99 -7.25
CA SER A 18 19.72 13.46 -7.29
C SER A 18 18.34 14.02 -6.92
N ARG A 19 18.32 15.25 -6.40
CA ARG A 19 17.07 16.02 -6.21
C ARG A 19 16.25 16.04 -7.51
N GLN A 20 16.90 16.30 -8.65
CA GLN A 20 16.26 16.33 -9.98
C GLN A 20 15.55 15.00 -10.30
N THR A 21 16.12 13.86 -9.91
CA THR A 21 15.51 12.54 -10.14
C THR A 21 14.17 12.41 -9.43
N ILE A 22 14.07 12.87 -8.17
CA ILE A 22 12.80 12.88 -7.41
C ILE A 22 11.77 13.77 -8.11
N TYR A 23 12.15 14.99 -8.51
CA TYR A 23 11.25 15.91 -9.21
C TYR A 23 10.82 15.38 -10.58
N ASN A 24 11.70 14.71 -11.32
CA ASN A 24 11.35 14.11 -12.61
C ASN A 24 10.33 12.97 -12.45
N HIS A 25 10.41 12.20 -11.37
CA HIS A 25 9.52 11.06 -11.13
C HIS A 25 8.19 11.47 -10.46
N HIS A 26 8.22 12.43 -9.54
CA HIS A 26 7.06 12.78 -8.71
C HIS A 26 6.55 14.21 -8.93
N GLY A 27 7.30 15.08 -9.59
CA GLY A 27 6.88 16.45 -9.90
C GLY A 27 7.08 17.44 -8.76
N ASP A 28 6.52 17.18 -7.58
CA ASP A 28 6.68 18.03 -6.40
C ASP A 28 6.55 17.22 -5.10
N LYS A 29 6.75 17.90 -3.96
CA LYS A 29 6.72 17.28 -2.64
C LYS A 29 5.32 16.77 -2.26
N GLU A 30 4.25 17.42 -2.71
CA GLU A 30 2.87 17.01 -2.43
C GLU A 30 2.53 15.73 -3.19
N ARG A 31 2.89 15.66 -4.48
CA ARG A 31 2.74 14.46 -5.31
C ARG A 31 3.62 13.30 -4.84
N LEU A 32 4.83 13.57 -4.37
CA LEU A 32 5.65 12.55 -3.70
C LEU A 32 4.92 11.99 -2.47
N PHE A 33 4.35 12.86 -1.63
CA PHE A 33 3.59 12.43 -0.46
C PHE A 33 2.34 11.62 -0.84
N VAL A 34 1.58 12.06 -1.85
CA VAL A 34 0.45 11.27 -2.38
C VAL A 34 0.90 9.90 -2.87
N ALA A 35 2.04 9.82 -3.57
CA ALA A 35 2.59 8.54 -4.04
C ALA A 35 2.94 7.61 -2.87
N VAL A 36 3.54 8.14 -1.80
CA VAL A 36 3.85 7.37 -0.58
C VAL A 36 2.57 6.89 0.11
N VAL A 37 1.56 7.75 0.28
CA VAL A 37 0.28 7.36 0.89
C VAL A 37 -0.42 6.29 0.05
N ARG A 38 -0.38 6.41 -1.27
CA ARG A 38 -0.93 5.40 -2.18
C ARG A 38 -0.20 4.07 -2.02
N ASP A 39 1.14 4.04 -2.05
CA ASP A 39 1.94 2.83 -1.85
C ASP A 39 1.62 2.16 -0.51
N LEU A 40 1.54 2.93 0.57
CA LEU A 40 1.17 2.43 1.88
C LEU A 40 -0.24 1.83 1.89
N THR A 41 -1.19 2.51 1.25
CA THR A 41 -2.58 2.02 1.15
C THR A 41 -2.65 0.72 0.35
N GLU A 42 -1.94 0.64 -0.78
CA GLU A 42 -1.86 -0.57 -1.61
C GLU A 42 -1.25 -1.73 -0.82
N ARG A 43 -0.15 -1.50 -0.10
CA ARG A 43 0.52 -2.52 0.73
C ARG A 43 -0.34 -2.99 1.90
N CYS A 44 -1.02 -2.07 2.58
CA CYS A 44 -1.95 -2.41 3.66
C CYS A 44 -3.14 -3.22 3.13
N ASN A 45 -3.65 -2.88 1.95
CA ASN A 45 -4.80 -3.56 1.37
C ASN A 45 -4.43 -4.89 0.68
N ALA A 46 -3.16 -5.11 0.32
CA ALA A 46 -2.72 -6.30 -0.41
C ALA A 46 -3.11 -7.61 0.30
N GLY A 47 -2.98 -7.66 1.63
CA GLY A 47 -3.37 -8.83 2.42
C GLY A 47 -4.87 -9.10 2.45
N ILE A 48 -5.67 -8.03 2.56
CA ILE A 48 -7.14 -8.10 2.47
C ILE A 48 -7.57 -8.58 1.08
N PHE A 49 -7.02 -8.00 0.01
CA PHE A 49 -7.33 -8.41 -1.37
C PHE A 49 -6.93 -9.86 -1.63
N ALA A 50 -5.76 -10.29 -1.16
CA ALA A 50 -5.33 -11.68 -1.25
C ALA A 50 -6.32 -12.63 -0.56
N THR A 51 -6.83 -12.23 0.62
CA THR A 51 -7.84 -13.02 1.34
C THR A 51 -9.15 -13.09 0.59
N ILE A 52 -9.66 -11.96 0.07
CA ILE A 52 -10.87 -11.90 -0.77
C ILE A 52 -10.74 -12.85 -1.96
N ALA A 53 -9.58 -12.88 -2.62
CA ALA A 53 -9.32 -13.76 -3.75
C ALA A 53 -9.29 -15.26 -3.40
N THR A 54 -9.30 -15.65 -2.11
CA THR A 54 -9.39 -17.05 -1.70
C THR A 54 -10.81 -17.59 -1.60
N PHE A 55 -11.83 -16.74 -1.72
CA PHE A 55 -13.23 -17.20 -1.69
C PHE A 55 -13.60 -17.86 -3.02
N PRO A 56 -14.26 -19.04 -3.02
CA PRO A 56 -14.58 -19.74 -4.26
C PRO A 56 -15.70 -19.05 -5.05
N ASP A 57 -15.56 -18.98 -6.39
CA ASP A 57 -16.60 -18.46 -7.29
C ASP A 57 -17.88 -19.31 -7.29
N GLN A 58 -17.74 -20.61 -6.99
CA GLN A 58 -18.83 -21.58 -6.89
C GLN A 58 -18.68 -22.37 -5.58
N PRO A 59 -19.19 -21.86 -4.45
CA PRO A 59 -19.10 -22.54 -3.17
C PRO A 59 -19.93 -23.82 -3.18
N GLY A 60 -19.32 -24.93 -2.75
CA GLY A 60 -20.02 -26.22 -2.59
C GLY A 60 -20.82 -26.26 -1.28
N ASP A 61 -20.25 -25.69 -0.22
CA ASP A 61 -20.89 -25.48 1.08
C ASP A 61 -20.65 -24.03 1.50
N LEU A 62 -21.65 -23.19 1.25
CA LEU A 62 -21.56 -21.75 1.48
C LEU A 62 -21.28 -21.41 2.95
N GLU A 63 -21.82 -22.18 3.90
CA GLU A 63 -21.61 -21.91 5.32
C GLU A 63 -20.15 -22.22 5.71
N ALA A 64 -19.65 -23.40 5.34
CA ALA A 64 -18.27 -23.78 5.60
C ALA A 64 -17.26 -22.81 4.93
N ASP A 65 -17.53 -22.40 3.69
CA ASP A 65 -16.69 -21.50 2.93
C ASP A 65 -16.65 -20.08 3.53
N LEU A 66 -17.80 -19.55 4.00
CA LEU A 66 -17.89 -18.27 4.69
C LEU A 66 -17.18 -18.29 6.05
N ILE A 67 -17.30 -19.37 6.82
CA ILE A 67 -16.59 -19.52 8.09
C ILE A 67 -15.07 -19.54 7.84
N GLY A 68 -14.61 -20.36 6.89
CA GLY A 68 -13.20 -20.44 6.54
C GLY A 68 -12.64 -19.09 6.06
N PHE A 69 -13.43 -18.34 5.28
CA PHE A 69 -13.08 -17.00 4.84
C PHE A 69 -12.97 -16.01 6.01
N ALA A 70 -13.95 -15.98 6.92
CA ALA A 70 -13.93 -15.08 8.08
C ALA A 70 -12.74 -15.35 9.01
N VAL A 71 -12.33 -16.62 9.17
CA VAL A 71 -11.12 -16.98 9.93
C VAL A 71 -9.86 -16.41 9.27
N ARG A 72 -9.71 -16.56 7.94
CA ARG A 72 -8.56 -16.01 7.21
C ARG A 72 -8.52 -14.48 7.24
N LEU A 73 -9.69 -13.83 7.18
CA LEU A 73 -9.81 -12.39 7.23
C LEU A 73 -9.39 -11.82 8.60
N ASN A 74 -9.74 -12.50 9.71
CA ASN A 74 -9.36 -12.09 11.06
C ASN A 74 -7.89 -12.39 11.41
N GLN A 75 -7.20 -13.20 10.60
CA GLN A 75 -5.80 -13.57 10.79
C GLN A 75 -4.83 -12.75 9.91
N ASN A 76 -5.36 -11.88 9.04
CA ASN A 76 -4.61 -10.89 8.28
C ASN A 76 -4.33 -9.64 9.12
#